data_AF-A0A559SVU1-F1
#
_entry.id   AF-A0A559SVU1-F1
#
_cell.length_a   1.000
_cell.length_b   1.000
_cell.length_c   1.000
_cell.angle_alpha   90.00
_cell.angle_beta   90.00
_cell.angle_gamma   90.00
#
_symmetry.space_group_name_H-M   'P 1'
#
loop_
_entity.id
_entity.type
_entity.pdbx_description
1 polymer ?
#
loop_
_entity_poly.entity_id
_entity_poly.type
_entity_poly.pdbx_seq_one_letter_code
_entity_poly.pdbx_strand_id
1 'polypeptide(L)'
;MQAAPSFLTRSGIARFALFAFAALSPFFAADVARADFRVCNGTQNLVGVAIGYRAKDGWITEGWWQVPATTCATLIEGELQSRYYYLYAEDAARGGRWTGDIQMCVAENEFKIAGVQDCYARGYQRMGFKEYDTGRQGSWMVQLSDTPGTQESPN
;
A
#
# COMPACT_ATOMS: atom_id res chain seq x y z
N MET A 1 64.29 37.43 60.11
CA MET A 1 64.19 37.29 58.64
C MET A 1 63.82 35.85 58.31
N GLN A 2 62.69 35.65 57.61
CA GLN A 2 62.29 34.59 56.63
C GLN A 2 62.75 33.13 56.88
N ALA A 3 61.99 32.05 56.65
CA ALA A 3 60.69 31.82 56.00
C ALA A 3 60.19 30.41 56.39
N ALA A 4 58.88 30.17 56.31
CA ALA A 4 58.26 28.86 56.39
C ALA A 4 58.06 28.26 54.98
N PRO A 5 58.07 26.92 54.81
CA PRO A 5 57.44 26.27 53.69
C PRO A 5 56.23 25.41 54.09
N SER A 6 55.08 25.89 53.61
CA SER A 6 53.91 25.24 53.00
C SER A 6 53.68 23.72 53.11
N PHE A 7 52.58 23.42 53.81
CA PHE A 7 51.52 22.41 53.64
C PHE A 7 51.65 21.27 52.60
N LEU A 8 51.41 20.08 53.15
CA LEU A 8 51.08 18.78 52.56
C LEU A 8 50.01 18.85 51.46
N THR A 9 50.24 18.15 50.34
CA THR A 9 49.25 17.97 49.27
C THR A 9 48.81 16.51 49.15
N ARG A 10 47.61 16.26 49.69
CA ARG A 10 46.43 15.59 49.09
C ARG A 10 46.52 14.12 48.58
N SER A 11 45.94 13.27 49.42
CA SER A 11 45.15 12.04 49.18
C SER A 11 44.45 11.88 47.82
N GLY A 12 44.34 10.63 47.34
CA GLY A 12 43.22 10.20 46.50
C GLY A 12 43.49 9.02 45.57
N ILE A 13 43.26 7.79 46.05
CA ILE A 13 43.10 6.58 45.23
C ILE A 13 41.88 6.78 44.32
N ALA A 14 42.03 6.66 42.99
CA ALA A 14 40.89 6.56 42.07
C ALA A 14 41.01 5.28 41.24
N ARG A 15 40.26 4.27 41.68
CA ARG A 15 40.02 3.00 41.01
C ARG A 15 39.43 3.28 39.62
N PHE A 16 40.09 2.82 38.57
CA PHE A 16 39.53 2.75 37.22
C PHE A 16 38.28 1.86 37.25
N ALA A 17 37.10 2.48 37.30
CA ALA A 17 35.83 1.78 37.11
C ALA A 17 35.62 1.60 35.60
N LEU A 18 35.85 0.38 35.12
CA LEU A 18 35.44 -0.09 33.80
C LEU A 18 33.90 -0.11 33.74
N PHE A 19 33.30 0.95 33.21
CA PHE A 19 31.91 0.92 32.79
C PHE A 19 31.79 0.16 31.46
N ALA A 20 31.57 -1.14 31.54
CA ALA A 20 31.14 -1.95 30.40
C ALA A 20 29.65 -1.68 30.14
N PHE A 21 29.35 -0.62 29.38
CA PHE A 21 28.01 -0.38 28.85
C PHE A 21 27.77 -1.38 27.71
N ALA A 22 27.20 -2.54 28.03
CA ALA A 22 26.73 -3.49 27.03
C ALA A 22 25.58 -2.84 26.24
N ALA A 23 25.90 -2.33 25.04
CA ALA A 23 24.93 -1.81 24.11
C ALA A 23 24.06 -2.96 23.57
N LEU A 24 22.91 -3.21 24.21
CA LEU A 24 21.82 -3.94 23.57
C LEU A 24 21.23 -3.04 22.47
N SER A 25 21.73 -3.17 21.25
CA SER A 25 21.07 -2.60 20.07
C SER A 25 19.79 -3.40 19.78
N PRO A 26 18.59 -2.79 19.85
CA PRO A 26 17.39 -3.45 19.36
C PRO A 26 17.50 -3.60 17.84
N PHE A 27 17.50 -4.84 17.36
CA PHE A 27 17.33 -5.16 15.95
C PHE A 27 15.89 -4.80 15.54
N PHE A 28 15.69 -3.55 15.11
CA PHE A 28 14.49 -3.19 14.36
C PHE A 28 14.62 -3.80 12.96
N ALA A 29 13.85 -4.85 12.69
CA ALA A 29 13.66 -5.33 11.32
C ALA A 29 12.97 -4.20 10.54
N ALA A 30 13.69 -3.61 9.58
CA ALA A 30 13.11 -2.68 8.64
C ALA A 30 12.21 -3.48 7.70
N ASP A 31 10.90 -3.23 7.73
CA ASP A 31 10.00 -3.70 6.68
C ASP A 31 10.48 -3.13 5.35
N VAL A 32 10.66 -4.01 4.36
CA VAL A 32 11.00 -3.60 3.00
C VAL A 32 9.87 -2.72 2.51
N ALA A 33 10.16 -1.44 2.24
CA ALA A 33 9.20 -0.55 1.59
C ALA A 33 8.93 -1.07 0.18
N ARG A 34 7.79 -1.73 -0.01
CA ARG A 34 7.35 -2.26 -1.29
C ARG A 34 6.54 -1.20 -2.03
N ALA A 35 6.91 -0.96 -3.28
CA ALA A 35 6.32 0.08 -4.10
C ALA A 35 5.04 -0.42 -4.79
N ASP A 36 4.04 -0.85 -4.02
CA ASP A 36 2.90 -1.64 -4.55
C ASP A 36 1.63 -0.80 -4.83
N PHE A 37 0.69 -1.34 -5.62
CA PHE A 37 -0.71 -0.88 -5.65
C PHE A 37 -1.52 -1.70 -4.65
N ARG A 38 -2.07 -1.07 -3.62
CA ARG A 38 -2.82 -1.74 -2.54
C ARG A 38 -4.25 -1.24 -2.47
N VAL A 39 -5.16 -2.15 -2.11
CA VAL A 39 -6.55 -1.82 -1.79
C VAL A 39 -6.84 -2.29 -0.38
N CYS A 40 -7.31 -1.38 0.46
CA CYS A 40 -7.70 -1.63 1.84
C CYS A 40 -9.22 -1.62 1.95
N ASN A 41 -9.81 -2.76 2.31
CA ASN A 41 -11.23 -2.90 2.56
C ASN A 41 -11.56 -2.45 3.99
N GLY A 42 -12.10 -1.24 4.15
CA GLY A 42 -12.56 -0.71 5.43
C GLY A 42 -14.02 -1.05 5.76
N THR A 43 -14.67 -1.90 4.96
CA THR A 43 -16.04 -2.36 5.20
C THR A 43 -16.07 -3.58 6.11
N GLN A 44 -17.28 -3.98 6.52
CA GLN A 44 -17.50 -5.20 7.31
C GLN A 44 -17.76 -6.46 6.46
N ASN A 45 -17.74 -6.35 5.13
CA ASN A 45 -18.05 -7.47 4.23
C ASN A 45 -16.84 -7.84 3.37
N LEU A 46 -16.90 -9.02 2.75
CA LEU A 46 -15.97 -9.38 1.68
C LEU A 46 -16.22 -8.47 0.47
N VAL A 47 -15.14 -7.91 -0.08
CA VAL A 47 -15.20 -7.10 -1.30
C VAL A 47 -14.43 -7.80 -2.41
N GLY A 48 -15.08 -7.98 -3.55
CA GLY A 48 -14.46 -8.39 -4.80
C GLY A 48 -13.86 -7.17 -5.50
N VAL A 49 -12.60 -7.25 -5.94
CA VAL A 49 -11.90 -6.14 -6.60
C VAL A 49 -11.35 -6.58 -7.95
N ALA A 50 -11.41 -5.69 -8.94
CA ALA A 50 -10.77 -5.80 -10.23
C ALA A 50 -10.00 -4.51 -10.53
N ILE A 51 -8.86 -4.64 -11.22
CA ILE A 51 -8.01 -3.51 -11.61
C ILE A 51 -7.76 -3.53 -13.12
N GLY A 52 -7.75 -2.34 -13.71
CA GLY A 52 -7.35 -2.10 -15.08
C GLY A 52 -6.19 -1.11 -15.15
N TYR A 53 -5.29 -1.29 -16.11
CA TYR A 53 -4.15 -0.40 -16.31
C TYR A 53 -3.59 -0.50 -17.74
N ARG A 54 -2.77 0.48 -18.13
CA ARG A 54 -2.02 0.42 -19.38
C ARG A 54 -0.71 -0.34 -19.17
N ALA A 55 -0.55 -1.44 -19.90
CA ALA A 55 0.70 -2.15 -20.08
C ALA A 55 1.38 -1.72 -21.39
N LYS A 56 2.57 -2.28 -21.68
CA LYS A 56 3.35 -1.99 -22.90
C LYS A 56 2.56 -2.28 -24.18
N ASP A 57 1.80 -3.37 -24.17
CA ASP A 57 1.08 -3.87 -25.35
C ASP A 57 -0.40 -3.45 -25.39
N GLY A 58 -0.81 -2.53 -24.50
CA GLY A 58 -2.16 -1.98 -24.44
C GLY A 58 -2.82 -2.13 -23.08
N TRP A 59 -4.16 -2.16 -23.07
CA TRP A 59 -4.94 -2.27 -21.84
C TRP A 59 -4.92 -3.69 -21.28
N ILE A 60 -4.76 -3.81 -19.97
CA ILE A 60 -4.93 -5.05 -19.23
C ILE A 60 -5.97 -4.83 -18.15
N THR A 61 -6.86 -5.81 -17.94
CA THR A 61 -7.71 -5.91 -16.75
C THR A 61 -7.50 -7.24 -16.05
N GLU A 62 -7.47 -7.18 -14.72
CA GLU A 62 -7.26 -8.33 -13.84
C GLU A 62 -8.26 -8.31 -12.69
N GLY A 63 -8.54 -9.47 -12.13
CA GLY A 63 -9.49 -9.70 -11.04
C GLY A 63 -9.74 -11.20 -10.91
N TRP A 64 -10.59 -11.69 -10.02
CA TRP A 64 -11.17 -11.02 -8.88
C TRP A 64 -10.27 -11.25 -7.66
N TRP A 65 -9.80 -10.17 -7.05
CA TRP A 65 -9.24 -10.28 -5.71
C TRP A 65 -10.36 -10.33 -4.70
N GLN A 66 -10.25 -11.26 -3.77
CA GLN A 66 -11.11 -11.34 -2.61
C GLN A 66 -10.42 -10.60 -1.46
N VAL A 67 -10.98 -9.47 -1.04
CA VAL A 67 -10.42 -8.65 0.05
C VAL A 67 -11.34 -8.77 1.26
N PRO A 68 -10.98 -9.56 2.28
CA PRO A 68 -11.77 -9.69 3.50
C PRO A 68 -12.02 -8.34 4.19
N ALA A 69 -13.08 -8.29 5.00
CA ALA A 69 -13.39 -7.15 5.84
C ALA A 69 -12.17 -6.69 6.64
N THR A 70 -11.98 -5.38 6.75
CA THR A 70 -10.90 -4.72 7.51
C THR A 70 -9.46 -5.15 7.16
N THR A 71 -9.23 -5.71 5.97
CA THR A 71 -7.91 -6.12 5.48
C THR A 71 -7.48 -5.35 4.24
N CYS A 72 -6.20 -5.46 3.85
CA CYS A 72 -5.69 -4.92 2.60
C CYS A 72 -5.11 -6.03 1.71
N ALA A 73 -5.27 -5.89 0.40
CA ALA A 73 -4.66 -6.73 -0.61
C ALA A 73 -3.73 -5.91 -1.51
N THR A 74 -2.63 -6.52 -1.95
CA THR A 74 -1.76 -5.98 -3.00
C THR A 74 -2.28 -6.47 -4.34
N LEU A 75 -2.64 -5.55 -5.24
CA LEU A 75 -3.15 -5.88 -6.58
C LEU A 75 -2.04 -5.85 -7.64
N ILE A 76 -1.06 -4.96 -7.46
CA ILE A 76 0.13 -4.89 -8.31
C ILE A 76 1.34 -4.88 -7.41
N GLU A 77 2.23 -5.85 -7.62
CA GLU A 77 3.49 -5.94 -6.91
C GLU A 77 4.58 -5.13 -7.61
N GLY A 78 5.34 -4.38 -6.83
CA GLY A 78 6.44 -3.57 -7.31
C GLY A 78 5.99 -2.29 -8.00
N GLU A 79 6.99 -1.47 -8.35
CA GLU A 79 6.82 -0.07 -8.72
C GLU A 79 5.78 0.15 -9.82
N LEU A 80 4.88 1.10 -9.58
CA LEU A 80 3.83 1.46 -10.53
C LEU A 80 4.40 2.04 -11.82
N GLN A 81 4.16 1.33 -12.92
CA GLN A 81 4.64 1.71 -14.25
C GLN A 81 3.69 2.68 -14.98
N SER A 82 2.47 2.87 -14.45
CA SER A 82 1.45 3.76 -15.00
C SER A 82 1.12 4.91 -14.03
N ARG A 83 0.64 6.03 -14.57
CA ARG A 83 0.06 7.13 -13.76
C ARG A 83 -1.40 6.88 -13.40
N TYR A 84 -2.14 6.23 -14.28
CA TYR A 84 -3.57 6.02 -14.12
C TYR A 84 -3.87 4.53 -13.94
N TYR A 85 -4.61 4.22 -12.90
CA TYR A 85 -5.13 2.90 -12.60
C TYR A 85 -6.64 2.97 -12.46
N TYR A 86 -7.31 1.89 -12.81
CA TYR A 86 -8.76 1.85 -12.90
C TYR A 86 -9.23 0.75 -11.96
N LEU A 87 -10.14 1.03 -11.05
CA LEU A 87 -10.61 0.06 -10.07
C LEU A 87 -12.11 -0.15 -10.19
N TYR A 88 -12.53 -1.40 -10.20
CA TYR A 88 -13.90 -1.80 -9.93
C TYR A 88 -13.90 -2.60 -8.64
N ALA A 89 -14.82 -2.32 -7.72
CA ALA A 89 -15.00 -3.14 -6.54
C ALA A 89 -16.49 -3.33 -6.23
N GLU A 90 -16.83 -4.48 -5.64
CA GLU A 90 -18.19 -4.80 -5.24
C GLU A 90 -18.27 -5.55 -3.91
N ASP A 91 -19.22 -5.14 -3.09
CA ASP A 91 -19.58 -5.78 -1.83
C ASP A 91 -20.38 -7.04 -2.11
N ALA A 92 -19.83 -8.20 -1.71
CA ALA A 92 -20.41 -9.51 -1.97
C ALA A 92 -21.75 -9.76 -1.25
N ALA A 93 -22.06 -8.99 -0.19
CA ALA A 93 -23.24 -9.20 0.65
C ALA A 93 -24.34 -8.15 0.44
N ARG A 94 -23.96 -6.87 0.35
CA ARG A 94 -24.92 -5.74 0.32
C ARG A 94 -25.15 -5.16 -1.07
N GLY A 95 -24.36 -5.56 -2.06
CA GLY A 95 -24.47 -5.07 -3.44
C GLY A 95 -23.99 -3.63 -3.64
N GLY A 96 -23.27 -3.05 -2.67
CA GLY A 96 -22.56 -1.79 -2.83
C GLY A 96 -21.43 -1.92 -3.87
N ARG A 97 -21.22 -0.90 -4.69
CA ARG A 97 -20.21 -0.91 -5.76
C ARG A 97 -19.40 0.36 -5.76
N TRP A 98 -18.09 0.23 -5.93
CA TRP A 98 -17.18 1.32 -6.26
C TRP A 98 -16.91 1.21 -7.75
N THR A 99 -17.64 2.01 -8.51
CA THR A 99 -17.68 1.99 -9.97
C THR A 99 -17.39 3.39 -10.51
N GLY A 100 -17.03 3.47 -11.79
CA GLY A 100 -16.85 4.73 -12.50
C GLY A 100 -17.23 4.59 -13.97
N ASP A 101 -16.89 5.58 -14.78
CA ASP A 101 -17.39 5.66 -16.16
C ASP A 101 -16.55 4.86 -17.17
N ILE A 102 -15.35 4.43 -16.78
CA ILE A 102 -14.38 3.81 -17.69
C ILE A 102 -14.73 2.35 -17.92
N GLN A 103 -15.29 2.05 -19.08
CA GLN A 103 -15.75 0.70 -19.40
C GLN A 103 -14.60 -0.23 -19.74
N MET A 104 -14.49 -1.35 -19.02
CA MET A 104 -13.49 -2.38 -19.27
C MET A 104 -14.08 -3.80 -19.17
N CYS A 105 -13.35 -4.80 -19.66
CA CYS A 105 -13.79 -6.19 -19.69
C CYS A 105 -13.49 -6.91 -18.37
N VAL A 106 -14.41 -7.78 -17.96
CA VAL A 106 -14.34 -8.57 -16.71
C VAL A 106 -14.87 -9.98 -16.97
N ALA A 107 -14.30 -10.99 -16.34
CA ALA A 107 -14.82 -12.36 -16.38
C ALA A 107 -15.51 -12.72 -15.06
N GLU A 108 -16.25 -13.84 -15.04
CA GLU A 108 -16.95 -14.32 -13.85
C GLU A 108 -15.99 -14.86 -12.77
N ASN A 109 -14.96 -15.61 -13.17
CA ASN A 109 -13.93 -16.15 -12.29
C ASN A 109 -12.67 -15.28 -12.33
N GLU A 110 -11.63 -15.65 -11.59
CA GLU A 110 -10.31 -15.03 -11.68
C GLU A 110 -9.80 -14.98 -13.13
N PHE A 111 -9.25 -13.84 -13.54
CA PHE A 111 -9.01 -13.47 -14.91
C PHE A 111 -7.87 -12.47 -15.06
N LYS A 112 -7.29 -12.52 -16.25
CA LYS A 112 -6.40 -11.50 -16.82
C LYS A 112 -6.74 -11.35 -18.29
N ILE A 113 -7.28 -10.20 -18.68
CA ILE A 113 -7.78 -9.94 -20.03
C ILE A 113 -6.94 -8.83 -20.66
N ALA A 114 -6.43 -9.09 -21.86
CA ALA A 114 -5.83 -8.06 -22.70
C ALA A 114 -6.89 -7.39 -23.58
N GLY A 115 -6.88 -6.06 -23.63
CA GLY A 115 -7.77 -5.24 -24.44
C GLY A 115 -9.18 -5.07 -23.86
N VAL A 116 -9.74 -3.88 -24.04
CA VAL A 116 -11.05 -3.46 -23.53
C VAL A 116 -12.15 -3.44 -24.60
N GLN A 117 -11.83 -3.84 -25.82
CA GLN A 117 -12.77 -3.86 -26.94
C GLN A 117 -13.54 -5.18 -27.00
N ASP A 118 -14.78 -5.09 -27.52
CA ASP A 118 -15.65 -6.22 -27.84
C ASP A 118 -15.85 -7.23 -26.70
N CYS A 119 -15.92 -6.76 -25.45
CA CYS A 119 -16.01 -7.63 -24.26
C CYS A 119 -17.06 -8.74 -24.43
N TYR A 120 -18.29 -8.38 -24.79
CA TYR A 120 -19.38 -9.34 -24.95
C TYR A 120 -19.15 -10.35 -26.08
N ALA A 121 -18.63 -9.91 -27.23
CA ALA A 121 -18.33 -10.82 -28.34
C ALA A 121 -17.21 -11.82 -28.00
N ARG A 122 -16.35 -11.45 -27.04
CA ARG A 122 -15.28 -12.29 -26.50
C ARG A 122 -15.71 -13.13 -25.29
N GLY A 123 -16.99 -13.07 -24.89
CA GLY A 123 -17.53 -13.82 -23.76
C GLY A 123 -17.32 -13.18 -22.38
N TYR A 124 -16.92 -11.90 -22.34
CA TYR A 124 -16.72 -11.13 -21.12
C TYR A 124 -17.89 -10.19 -20.84
N GLN A 125 -17.98 -9.72 -19.61
CA GLN A 125 -18.88 -8.64 -19.23
C GLN A 125 -18.18 -7.29 -19.34
N ARG A 126 -18.97 -6.22 -19.41
CA ARG A 126 -18.47 -4.84 -19.42
C ARG A 126 -18.90 -4.16 -18.13
N MET A 127 -17.94 -3.69 -17.34
CA MET A 127 -18.18 -2.98 -16.08
C MET A 127 -17.46 -1.63 -16.08
N GLY A 128 -17.96 -0.71 -15.27
CA GLY A 128 -17.44 0.65 -15.14
C GLY A 128 -16.38 0.76 -14.05
N PHE A 129 -15.15 1.09 -14.41
CA PHE A 129 -14.04 1.26 -13.48
C PHE A 129 -13.89 2.74 -13.12
N LYS A 130 -13.58 3.00 -11.84
CA LYS A 130 -13.21 4.32 -11.34
C LYS A 130 -11.72 4.56 -11.58
N GLU A 131 -11.39 5.70 -12.19
CA GLU A 131 -10.00 6.12 -12.39
C GLU A 131 -9.37 6.66 -11.10
N TYR A 132 -8.12 6.29 -10.88
CA TYR A 132 -7.23 6.80 -9.83
C TYR A 132 -5.96 7.33 -10.48
N ASP A 133 -5.70 8.63 -10.32
CA ASP A 133 -4.45 9.27 -10.71
C ASP A 133 -3.43 9.13 -9.57
N THR A 134 -2.40 8.33 -9.79
CA THR A 134 -1.35 8.09 -8.81
C THR A 134 -0.27 9.18 -8.84
N GLY A 135 -0.38 10.19 -9.71
CA GLY A 135 0.62 11.25 -9.82
C GLY A 135 2.02 10.77 -10.21
N ARG A 136 2.15 9.55 -10.77
CA ARG A 136 3.43 8.82 -10.99
C ARG A 136 4.16 8.43 -9.70
N GLN A 137 3.44 8.31 -8.59
CA GLN A 137 3.99 7.72 -7.37
C GLN A 137 4.29 6.24 -7.61
N GLY A 138 5.43 5.78 -7.08
CA GLY A 138 5.86 4.39 -7.22
C GLY A 138 4.98 3.39 -6.46
N SER A 139 4.16 3.85 -5.50
CA SER A 139 3.18 3.07 -4.74
C SER A 139 1.90 3.84 -4.55
N TRP A 140 0.77 3.14 -4.44
CA TRP A 140 -0.53 3.77 -4.19
C TRP A 140 -1.42 2.89 -3.32
N MET A 141 -2.26 3.51 -2.50
CA MET A 141 -3.23 2.81 -1.67
C MET A 141 -4.62 3.42 -1.84
N VAL A 142 -5.60 2.57 -2.13
CA VAL A 142 -7.01 2.93 -2.17
C VAL A 142 -7.70 2.37 -0.94
N GLN A 143 -8.39 3.23 -0.19
CA GLN A 143 -9.28 2.81 0.89
C GLN A 143 -10.70 2.62 0.34
N LEU A 144 -11.32 1.49 0.63
CA LEU A 144 -12.76 1.26 0.41
C LEU A 144 -13.49 1.46 1.73
N SER A 145 -14.64 2.15 1.70
CA SER A 145 -15.44 2.48 2.87
C SER A 145 -16.93 2.31 2.57
N ASP A 146 -17.73 2.06 3.63
CA ASP A 146 -19.17 1.73 3.55
C ASP A 146 -20.05 2.79 2.87
N THR A 147 -19.53 4.00 2.65
CA THR A 147 -20.16 5.04 1.83
C THR A 147 -19.54 5.00 0.43
N PRO A 148 -20.14 4.31 -0.56
CA PRO A 148 -19.71 4.38 -1.95
C PRO A 148 -20.09 5.76 -2.51
N GLY A 149 -19.20 6.73 -2.33
CA GLY A 149 -19.37 8.09 -2.83
C GLY A 149 -18.58 9.09 -2.01
N THR A 150 -17.62 9.74 -2.66
CA THR A 150 -16.69 10.75 -2.11
C THR A 150 -15.45 10.16 -1.42
N GLN A 151 -14.59 9.50 -2.21
CA GLN A 151 -13.17 9.43 -1.89
C GLN A 151 -12.50 10.52 -2.72
N GLU A 152 -12.33 11.70 -2.12
CA GLU A 152 -11.43 12.76 -2.60
C GLU A 152 -10.01 12.20 -2.60
N SER A 153 -9.34 12.27 -3.74
CA SER A 153 -7.92 11.97 -3.85
C SER A 153 -7.15 12.94 -2.95
N PRO A 154 -6.37 12.49 -1.96
CA PRO A 154 -5.45 13.37 -1.27
C PRO A 154 -4.43 13.86 -2.31
N ASN A 155 -4.33 15.18 -2.41
CA ASN A 155 -3.51 15.95 -3.35
C ASN A 155 -2.01 15.68 -3.20
#